data_AF-A0A957UIY8-F1
#
_entry.id   AF-A0A957UIY8-F1
#
_cell.length_a   1.000
_cell.length_b   1.000
_cell.length_c   1.000
_cell.angle_alpha   90.00
_cell.angle_beta   90.00
_cell.angle_gamma   90.00
#
_symmetry.space_group_name_H-M   'P 1'
#
loop_
_entity.id
_entity.type
_entity.pdbx_description
1 polymer ?
#
loop_
_entity_poly.entity_id
_entity_poly.type
_entity_poly.pdbx_seq_one_letter_code
_entity_poly.pdbx_strand_id
1 'polypeptide(L)'
;MSRIGNKRETTVEMIDGVRYRNGGRLCNAKRDTCGAYAVGGGEKCHYHGGKTPKGVDSPHAKHLRYSKALPDRMAAQYAEALADGDLLELRSEAALLQVRVADLLARVDVGESGALWAKLLKSWEKYQEALLLGDVEKVVPARRALGELIAAGAADYEAWAEVSKTVEAKRKVVETERRRLNDLGVMIPADRVMALILMVSEMVKANVLRYVSDAEESRALLVATSNDIRRVLSTGAGGAAES
;
A
#
# COMPACT_ATOMS: atom_id res chain seq x y z
N MET A 1 -44.15 -37.31 52.98
CA MET A 1 -43.49 -36.18 52.29
C MET A 1 -41.99 -36.21 52.61
N SER A 2 -41.15 -36.63 51.67
CA SER A 2 -39.72 -36.31 51.69
C SER A 2 -39.17 -36.46 50.27
N ARG A 3 -38.87 -35.34 49.61
CA ARG A 3 -38.26 -35.32 48.27
C ARG A 3 -36.76 -35.57 48.44
N ILE A 4 -36.30 -36.76 48.03
CA ILE A 4 -34.88 -37.07 47.86
C ILE A 4 -34.39 -36.27 46.65
N GLY A 5 -33.88 -35.06 46.90
CA GLY A 5 -33.22 -34.24 45.90
C GLY A 5 -31.78 -34.71 45.73
N ASN A 6 -31.53 -35.46 44.65
CA ASN A 6 -30.21 -35.89 44.21
C ASN A 6 -29.34 -34.66 43.85
N LYS A 7 -28.58 -34.14 44.82
CA LYS A 7 -27.53 -33.14 44.57
C LYS A 7 -26.34 -33.87 43.96
N ARG A 8 -26.24 -33.88 42.62
CA ARG A 8 -24.98 -34.29 41.97
C ARG A 8 -23.89 -33.33 42.43
N GLU A 9 -22.91 -33.85 43.18
CA GLU A 9 -21.67 -33.13 43.45
C GLU A 9 -21.02 -32.80 42.11
N THR A 10 -20.86 -31.50 41.82
CA THR A 10 -20.25 -31.02 40.58
C THR A 10 -18.82 -30.62 40.87
N THR A 11 -17.92 -31.59 40.89
CA THR A 11 -16.49 -31.36 41.01
C THR A 11 -15.99 -30.56 39.81
N VAL A 12 -15.07 -29.62 40.07
CA VAL A 12 -14.40 -28.86 39.03
C VAL A 12 -13.15 -29.61 38.64
N GLU A 13 -13.02 -29.93 37.36
CA GLU A 13 -11.88 -30.63 36.79
C GLU A 13 -10.88 -29.62 36.23
N MET A 14 -9.58 -29.92 36.35
CA MET A 14 -8.49 -29.14 35.77
C MET A 14 -7.86 -29.95 34.63
N ILE A 15 -7.90 -29.43 33.41
CA ILE A 15 -7.29 -30.04 32.22
C ILE A 15 -6.41 -28.97 31.57
N ASP A 16 -5.10 -29.22 31.44
CA ASP A 16 -4.11 -28.29 30.89
C ASP A 16 -4.16 -26.88 31.49
N GLY A 17 -4.38 -26.79 32.80
CA GLY A 17 -4.51 -25.51 33.52
C GLY A 17 -5.84 -24.79 33.33
N VAL A 18 -6.80 -25.40 32.62
CA VAL A 18 -8.13 -24.86 32.36
C VAL A 18 -9.18 -25.58 33.20
N ARG A 19 -10.13 -24.82 33.74
CA ARG A 19 -11.22 -25.32 34.60
C ARG A 19 -12.43 -25.79 33.80
N TYR A 20 -12.95 -26.96 34.14
CA TYR A 20 -14.17 -27.54 33.57
C TYR A 20 -15.16 -27.96 34.66
N ARG A 21 -16.45 -27.92 34.34
CA ARG A 21 -17.51 -28.50 35.17
C ARG A 21 -18.52 -29.17 34.25
N ASN A 22 -18.85 -30.44 34.49
CA ASN A 22 -19.78 -31.19 33.64
C ASN A 22 -19.48 -31.07 32.13
N GLY A 23 -18.19 -31.12 31.75
CA GLY A 23 -17.73 -30.98 30.36
C GLY A 23 -17.72 -29.56 29.78
N GLY A 24 -18.24 -28.55 30.49
CA GLY A 24 -18.22 -27.15 30.05
C GLY A 24 -17.03 -26.37 30.60
N ARG A 25 -16.32 -25.62 29.74
CA ARG A 25 -15.21 -24.73 30.13
C ARG A 25 -15.72 -23.59 31.02
N LEU A 26 -15.03 -23.33 32.13
CA LEU A 26 -15.32 -22.23 33.04
C LEU A 26 -14.55 -20.96 32.66
N CYS A 27 -15.13 -19.82 33.01
CA CYS A 27 -14.57 -18.49 32.80
C CYS A 27 -13.28 -18.27 33.60
N ASN A 28 -12.23 -17.79 32.92
CA ASN A 28 -10.92 -17.47 33.51
C ASN A 28 -10.78 -15.99 33.92
N ALA A 29 -11.86 -15.32 34.31
CA ALA A 29 -11.77 -13.96 34.85
C ALA A 29 -10.89 -13.92 36.11
N LYS A 30 -10.14 -12.83 36.31
CA LYS A 30 -9.02 -12.67 37.26
C LYS A 30 -9.15 -13.58 38.50
N ARG A 31 -8.15 -14.47 38.66
CA ARG A 31 -8.00 -15.48 39.72
C ARG A 31 -8.93 -16.70 39.63
N ASP A 32 -9.51 -16.96 38.46
CA ASP A 32 -10.39 -18.11 38.22
C ASP A 32 -11.49 -18.24 39.29
N THR A 33 -12.07 -17.13 39.72
CA THR A 33 -13.08 -17.11 40.80
C THR A 33 -14.51 -17.12 40.28
N CYS A 34 -14.71 -16.79 39.00
CA CYS A 34 -16.05 -16.55 38.44
C CYS A 34 -16.96 -17.78 38.47
N GLY A 35 -16.44 -18.99 38.22
CA GLY A 35 -17.19 -20.24 38.28
C GLY A 35 -18.33 -20.42 37.24
N ALA A 36 -18.61 -19.40 36.42
CA ALA A 36 -19.60 -19.46 35.34
C ALA A 36 -19.00 -20.07 34.06
N TYR A 37 -19.85 -20.68 33.22
CA TYR A 37 -19.42 -21.21 31.91
C TYR A 37 -18.97 -20.10 30.96
N ALA A 38 -17.92 -20.39 30.22
CA ALA A 38 -17.51 -19.55 29.10
C ALA A 38 -18.50 -19.67 27.93
N VAL A 39 -18.71 -18.57 27.22
CA VAL A 39 -19.67 -18.51 26.11
C VAL A 39 -19.02 -19.05 24.83
N GLY A 40 -19.70 -19.96 24.12
CA GLY A 40 -19.32 -20.40 22.77
C GLY A 40 -17.92 -21.02 22.64
N GLY A 41 -17.45 -21.75 23.67
CA GLY A 41 -16.10 -22.34 23.67
C GLY A 41 -14.96 -21.36 23.95
N GLY A 42 -15.27 -20.07 24.19
CA GLY A 42 -14.29 -19.05 24.55
C GLY A 42 -13.74 -19.18 25.98
N GLU A 43 -13.10 -18.11 26.47
CA GLU A 43 -12.45 -18.12 27.79
C GLU A 43 -13.22 -17.37 28.88
N LYS A 44 -14.19 -16.55 28.50
CA LYS A 44 -14.92 -15.67 29.41
C LYS A 44 -16.42 -15.95 29.37
N CYS A 45 -17.10 -15.78 30.50
CA CYS A 45 -18.56 -15.84 30.57
C CYS A 45 -19.20 -14.54 30.07
N HIS A 46 -20.54 -14.52 29.99
CA HIS A 46 -21.29 -13.33 29.56
C HIS A 46 -20.96 -12.08 30.38
N TYR A 47 -20.78 -12.21 31.70
CA TYR A 47 -20.48 -11.09 32.61
C TYR A 47 -19.04 -10.58 32.52
N HIS A 48 -18.12 -11.39 31.99
CA HIS A 48 -16.71 -11.03 31.86
C HIS A 48 -16.29 -10.82 30.40
N GLY A 49 -17.24 -10.40 29.55
CA GLY A 49 -16.98 -10.01 28.16
C GLY A 49 -16.97 -11.16 27.16
N GLY A 50 -17.55 -12.32 27.50
CA GLY A 50 -17.65 -13.47 26.59
C GLY A 50 -18.54 -13.24 25.36
N LYS A 51 -19.48 -12.28 25.43
CA LYS A 51 -20.30 -11.86 24.28
C LYS A 51 -19.78 -10.58 23.59
N THR A 52 -18.71 -9.99 24.09
CA THR A 52 -18.15 -8.78 23.49
C THR A 52 -17.50 -9.14 22.15
N PRO A 53 -17.90 -8.52 21.02
CA PRO A 53 -17.30 -8.77 19.73
C PRO A 53 -15.81 -8.42 19.73
N LYS A 54 -14.98 -9.27 19.11
CA LYS A 54 -13.51 -9.12 19.05
C LYS A 54 -13.05 -9.22 17.61
N GLY A 55 -11.87 -8.65 17.31
CA GLY A 55 -11.31 -8.69 15.96
C GLY A 55 -12.19 -7.92 14.97
N VAL A 56 -12.45 -8.52 13.81
CA VAL A 56 -13.24 -7.94 12.71
C VAL A 56 -14.66 -7.55 13.10
N ASP A 57 -15.25 -8.27 14.06
CA ASP A 57 -16.62 -8.02 14.52
C ASP A 57 -16.69 -6.89 15.56
N SER A 58 -15.55 -6.32 15.97
CA SER A 58 -15.53 -5.20 16.92
C SER A 58 -15.82 -3.88 16.21
N PRO A 59 -16.82 -3.09 16.66
CA PRO A 59 -17.09 -1.76 16.11
C PRO A 59 -15.95 -0.74 16.35
N HIS A 60 -14.95 -1.11 17.16
CA HIS A 60 -13.76 -0.29 17.42
C HIS A 60 -12.52 -0.74 16.62
N ALA A 61 -12.65 -1.76 15.75
CA ALA A 61 -11.55 -2.20 14.89
C ALA A 61 -11.30 -1.17 13.78
N LYS A 62 -10.55 -0.10 14.10
CA LYS A 62 -10.16 0.92 13.11
C LYS A 62 -9.15 0.38 12.10
N HIS A 63 -8.18 -0.40 12.58
CA HIS A 63 -7.14 -1.03 11.77
C HIS A 63 -6.92 -2.46 12.28
N LEU A 64 -7.08 -3.47 11.42
CA LEU A 64 -6.90 -4.88 11.77
C LEU A 64 -5.43 -5.28 11.97
N ARG A 65 -4.50 -4.32 11.86
CA ARG A 65 -3.04 -4.47 11.91
C ARG A 65 -2.52 -5.25 13.13
N TYR A 66 -3.21 -5.16 14.26
CA TYR A 66 -2.89 -5.88 15.51
C TYR A 66 -3.97 -6.87 15.93
N SER A 67 -4.99 -7.05 15.10
CA SER A 67 -6.03 -8.03 15.38
C SER A 67 -5.49 -9.43 15.09
N LYS A 68 -5.76 -10.39 15.97
CA LYS A 68 -5.54 -11.82 15.70
C LYS A 68 -6.41 -12.38 14.55
N ALA A 69 -7.02 -11.50 13.76
CA ALA A 69 -7.93 -11.82 12.66
C ALA A 69 -7.28 -11.63 11.29
N LEU A 70 -6.00 -11.27 11.21
CA LEU A 70 -5.27 -11.37 9.94
C LEU A 70 -5.11 -12.86 9.60
N PRO A 71 -5.64 -13.34 8.47
CA PRO A 71 -5.51 -14.75 8.09
C PRO A 71 -4.04 -15.15 7.98
N ASP A 72 -3.68 -16.36 8.42
CA ASP A 72 -2.27 -16.82 8.45
C ASP A 72 -1.56 -16.67 7.10
N ARG A 73 -2.28 -16.88 6.00
CA ARG A 73 -1.77 -16.68 4.62
C ARG A 73 -1.28 -15.26 4.34
N MET A 74 -1.85 -14.24 5.00
CA MET A 74 -1.48 -12.83 4.84
C MET A 74 -0.44 -12.40 5.87
N ALA A 75 -0.34 -13.07 7.02
CA ALA A 75 0.64 -12.73 8.04
C ALA A 75 2.08 -12.91 7.52
N ALA A 76 2.34 -14.00 6.78
CA ALA A 76 3.62 -14.22 6.12
C ALA A 76 3.93 -13.16 5.06
N GLN A 77 2.97 -12.87 4.18
CA GLN A 77 3.10 -11.84 3.13
C GLN A 77 3.29 -10.44 3.71
N TYR A 78 2.64 -10.13 4.84
CA TYR A 78 2.81 -8.86 5.53
C TYR A 78 4.20 -8.73 6.15
N ALA A 79 4.72 -9.79 6.78
CA ALA A 79 6.07 -9.80 7.33
C ALA A 79 7.13 -9.68 6.23
N GLU A 80 6.92 -10.35 5.10
CA GLU A 80 7.77 -10.25 3.91
C GLU A 80 7.78 -8.83 3.33
N ALA A 81 6.60 -8.22 3.17
CA ALA A 81 6.49 -6.83 2.71
C ALA A 81 7.14 -5.83 3.67
N LEU A 82 7.10 -6.06 4.99
CA LEU A 82 7.81 -5.21 5.96
C LEU A 82 9.33 -5.37 5.93
N ALA A 83 9.82 -6.53 5.50
CA ALA A 83 11.25 -6.82 5.38
C ALA A 83 11.83 -6.32 4.04
N ASP A 84 10.98 -5.94 3.10
CA ASP A 84 11.38 -5.41 1.80
C ASP A 84 11.87 -3.95 1.92
N GLY A 85 13.16 -3.75 1.67
CA GLY A 85 13.81 -2.43 1.67
C GLY A 85 13.38 -1.54 0.49
N ASP A 86 12.85 -2.15 -0.56
CA ASP A 86 12.42 -1.49 -1.79
C ASP A 86 10.89 -1.33 -1.83
N LEU A 87 10.17 -1.61 -0.73
CA LEU A 87 8.71 -1.50 -0.66
C LEU A 87 8.17 -0.13 -1.13
N LEU A 88 8.96 0.93 -0.97
CA LEU A 88 8.62 2.30 -1.37
C LEU A 88 9.18 2.70 -2.74
N GLU A 89 9.94 1.83 -3.39
CA GLU A 89 10.43 2.05 -4.75
C GLU A 89 9.32 1.78 -5.74
N LEU A 90 9.05 2.75 -6.62
CA LEU A 90 7.95 2.62 -7.59
C LEU A 90 8.40 2.47 -9.05
N ARG A 91 9.67 2.14 -9.28
CA ARG A 91 10.23 2.00 -10.64
C ARG A 91 9.59 0.83 -11.40
N SER A 92 9.39 -0.29 -10.72
CA SER A 92 8.80 -1.51 -11.28
C SER A 92 7.33 -1.29 -11.65
N GLU A 93 6.59 -0.56 -10.84
CA GLU A 93 5.19 -0.17 -11.02
C GLU A 93 5.06 0.77 -12.23
N ALA A 94 5.96 1.76 -12.34
CA ALA A 94 6.01 2.64 -13.50
C ALA A 94 6.29 1.87 -14.79
N ALA A 95 7.20 0.88 -14.74
CA ALA A 95 7.51 0.02 -15.89
C ALA A 95 6.32 -0.87 -16.27
N LEU A 96 5.64 -1.47 -15.30
CA LEU A 96 4.44 -2.28 -15.55
C LEU A 96 3.32 -1.45 -16.19
N LEU A 97 3.08 -0.23 -15.69
CA LEU A 97 2.10 0.67 -16.28
C LEU A 97 2.50 1.12 -17.70
N GLN A 98 3.79 1.32 -17.97
CA GLN A 98 4.28 1.60 -19.32
C GLN A 98 3.99 0.43 -20.28
N VAL A 99 4.23 -0.81 -19.84
CA VAL A 99 3.92 -2.01 -20.64
C VAL A 99 2.40 -2.12 -20.86
N ARG A 100 1.58 -1.87 -19.83
CA ARG A 100 0.12 -1.88 -19.98
C ARG A 100 -0.39 -0.82 -20.95
N VAL A 101 0.19 0.38 -20.95
CA VAL A 101 -0.16 1.41 -21.94
C VAL A 101 0.17 0.93 -23.35
N ALA A 102 1.33 0.31 -23.56
CA ALA A 102 1.71 -0.22 -24.88
C ALA A 102 0.76 -1.34 -25.34
N ASP A 103 0.38 -2.26 -24.45
CA ASP A 103 -0.59 -3.32 -24.72
C ASP A 103 -1.98 -2.76 -25.08
N LEU A 104 -2.48 -1.79 -24.31
CA LEU A 104 -3.76 -1.16 -24.60
C LEU A 104 -3.73 -0.37 -25.92
N LEU A 105 -2.64 0.36 -26.18
CA LEU A 105 -2.48 1.07 -27.45
C LEU A 105 -2.44 0.10 -28.63
N ALA A 106 -1.75 -1.04 -28.53
CA ALA A 106 -1.74 -2.04 -29.60
C ALA A 106 -3.14 -2.62 -29.91
N ARG A 107 -4.04 -2.66 -28.91
CA ARG A 107 -5.43 -3.09 -29.07
C ARG A 107 -6.33 -2.00 -29.66
N VAL A 108 -5.99 -0.73 -29.42
CA VAL A 108 -6.74 0.45 -29.88
C VAL A 108 -6.29 0.91 -31.27
N ASP A 109 -5.01 0.68 -31.64
CA ASP A 109 -4.40 1.08 -32.91
C ASP A 109 -4.88 0.24 -34.12
N VAL A 110 -5.98 -0.49 -33.95
CA VAL A 110 -6.76 -1.02 -35.08
C VAL A 110 -7.51 0.17 -35.68
N GLY A 111 -6.78 0.99 -36.42
CA GLY A 111 -7.12 2.34 -36.94
C GLY A 111 -8.45 2.51 -37.66
N GLU A 112 -9.57 2.32 -36.96
CA GLU A 112 -10.90 2.35 -37.56
C GLU A 112 -11.75 3.53 -37.12
N SER A 113 -11.38 4.44 -36.21
CA SER A 113 -12.35 5.46 -35.76
C SER A 113 -12.96 6.28 -36.92
N GLY A 114 -12.17 6.64 -37.92
CA GLY A 114 -12.66 7.28 -39.15
C GLY A 114 -13.34 6.32 -40.13
N ALA A 115 -12.81 5.11 -40.30
CA ALA A 115 -13.37 4.10 -41.20
C ALA A 115 -14.70 3.52 -40.68
N LEU A 116 -14.81 3.30 -39.37
CA LEU A 116 -15.98 2.91 -38.60
C LEU A 116 -17.04 4.00 -38.69
N TRP A 117 -16.67 5.28 -38.57
CA TRP A 117 -17.64 6.36 -38.81
C TRP A 117 -18.18 6.35 -40.24
N ALA A 118 -17.30 6.17 -41.24
CA ALA A 118 -17.72 6.05 -42.63
C ALA A 118 -18.63 4.81 -42.86
N LYS A 119 -18.29 3.67 -42.28
CA LYS A 119 -19.11 2.44 -42.30
C LYS A 119 -20.47 2.67 -41.62
N LEU A 120 -20.51 3.39 -40.50
CA LEU A 120 -21.71 3.68 -39.72
C LEU A 120 -22.66 4.61 -40.48
N LEU A 121 -22.15 5.68 -41.11
CA LEU A 121 -22.94 6.56 -41.98
C LEU A 121 -23.53 5.78 -43.16
N LYS A 122 -22.73 4.95 -43.83
CA LYS A 122 -23.21 4.12 -44.95
C LYS A 122 -24.25 3.09 -44.50
N SER A 123 -24.10 2.52 -43.32
CA SER A 123 -25.08 1.57 -42.77
C SER A 123 -26.38 2.28 -42.36
N TRP A 124 -26.29 3.54 -41.92
CA TRP A 124 -27.44 4.39 -41.62
C TRP A 124 -28.24 4.73 -42.88
N GLU A 125 -27.57 5.11 -43.97
CA GLU A 125 -28.22 5.38 -45.27
C GLU A 125 -29.00 4.17 -45.76
N LYS A 126 -28.39 2.98 -45.74
CA LYS A 126 -29.06 1.72 -46.14
C LYS A 126 -30.27 1.38 -45.29
N TYR A 127 -30.19 1.65 -43.98
CA TYR A 127 -31.31 1.43 -43.07
C TYR A 127 -32.47 2.38 -43.38
N GLN A 128 -32.19 3.67 -43.64
CA GLN A 128 -33.18 4.66 -44.02
C GLN A 128 -33.84 4.33 -45.36
N GLU A 129 -33.06 3.94 -46.37
CA GLU A 129 -33.58 3.53 -47.67
C GLU A 129 -34.52 2.32 -47.55
N ALA A 130 -34.14 1.30 -46.77
CA ALA A 130 -34.98 0.12 -46.53
C ALA A 130 -36.30 0.48 -45.82
N LEU A 131 -36.27 1.42 -44.87
CA LEU A 131 -37.48 1.91 -44.22
C LEU A 131 -38.40 2.68 -45.17
N LEU A 132 -37.83 3.58 -45.99
CA LEU A 132 -38.59 4.39 -46.94
C LEU A 132 -39.28 3.53 -48.00
N LEU A 133 -38.62 2.48 -48.48
CA LEU A 133 -39.16 1.55 -49.47
C LEU A 133 -40.09 0.48 -48.86
N GLY A 134 -40.20 0.40 -47.54
CA GLY A 134 -40.98 -0.64 -46.86
C GLY A 134 -40.41 -2.06 -47.04
N ASP A 135 -39.12 -2.17 -47.35
CA ASP A 135 -38.45 -3.45 -47.62
C ASP A 135 -38.05 -4.13 -46.30
N VAL A 136 -39.03 -4.79 -45.68
CA VAL A 136 -38.91 -5.43 -44.36
C VAL A 136 -37.76 -6.44 -44.30
N GLU A 137 -37.47 -7.13 -45.41
CA GLU A 137 -36.35 -8.08 -45.49
C GLU A 137 -34.99 -7.39 -45.34
N LYS A 138 -34.84 -6.15 -45.82
CA LYS A 138 -33.60 -5.37 -45.70
C LYS A 138 -33.50 -4.56 -44.42
N VAL A 139 -34.62 -4.20 -43.79
CA VAL A 139 -34.64 -3.42 -42.53
C VAL A 139 -33.92 -4.16 -41.40
N VAL A 140 -34.23 -5.45 -41.19
CA VAL A 140 -33.66 -6.24 -40.10
C VAL A 140 -32.12 -6.35 -40.18
N PRO A 141 -31.51 -6.75 -41.31
CA PRO A 141 -30.05 -6.84 -41.42
C PRO A 141 -29.38 -5.46 -41.37
N ALA A 142 -29.97 -4.41 -41.97
CA ALA A 142 -29.40 -3.06 -41.91
C ALA A 142 -29.37 -2.51 -40.47
N ARG A 143 -30.44 -2.76 -39.69
CA ARG A 143 -30.49 -2.41 -38.27
C ARG A 143 -29.45 -3.17 -37.44
N ARG A 144 -29.26 -4.47 -37.71
CA ARG A 144 -28.25 -5.29 -37.02
C ARG A 144 -26.84 -4.75 -37.28
N ALA A 145 -26.51 -4.49 -38.55
CA ALA A 145 -25.21 -3.94 -38.93
C ALA A 145 -24.93 -2.58 -38.27
N LEU A 146 -25.96 -1.71 -38.16
CA LEU A 146 -25.87 -0.45 -37.43
C LEU A 146 -25.53 -0.68 -35.94
N GLY A 147 -26.22 -1.62 -35.30
CA GLY A 147 -25.99 -1.98 -33.90
C GLY A 147 -24.58 -2.54 -33.65
N GLU A 148 -24.06 -3.37 -34.55
CA GLU A 148 -22.70 -3.91 -34.49
C GLU A 148 -21.64 -2.80 -34.57
N LEU A 149 -21.83 -1.83 -35.46
CA LEU A 149 -20.92 -0.68 -35.60
C LEU A 149 -20.96 0.26 -34.39
N ILE A 150 -22.14 0.50 -33.81
CA ILE A 150 -22.27 1.28 -32.58
C ILE A 150 -21.59 0.56 -31.41
N ALA A 151 -21.79 -0.76 -31.28
CA ALA A 151 -21.15 -1.56 -30.24
C ALA A 151 -19.62 -1.56 -30.37
N ALA A 152 -19.11 -1.69 -31.60
CA ALA A 152 -17.68 -1.57 -31.87
C ALA A 152 -17.13 -0.19 -31.47
N GLY A 153 -17.81 0.90 -31.84
CA GLY A 153 -17.39 2.25 -31.46
C GLY A 153 -17.43 2.51 -29.94
N ALA A 154 -18.41 1.92 -29.24
CA ALA A 154 -18.48 2.00 -27.77
C ALA A 154 -17.30 1.26 -27.11
N ALA A 155 -16.94 0.07 -27.61
CA ALA A 155 -15.79 -0.68 -27.12
C ALA A 155 -14.47 0.07 -27.34
N ASP A 156 -14.29 0.71 -28.50
CA ASP A 156 -13.13 1.56 -28.77
C ASP A 156 -13.02 2.73 -27.79
N TYR A 157 -14.14 3.41 -27.53
CA TYR A 157 -14.19 4.51 -26.58
C TYR A 157 -13.83 4.07 -25.15
N GLU A 158 -14.37 2.93 -24.70
CA GLU A 158 -14.02 2.35 -23.39
C GLU A 158 -12.53 2.00 -23.30
N ALA A 159 -11.95 1.44 -24.36
CA ALA A 159 -10.52 1.15 -24.43
C ALA A 159 -9.67 2.43 -24.33
N TRP A 160 -10.04 3.51 -25.02
CA TRP A 160 -9.39 4.82 -24.89
C TRP A 160 -9.52 5.42 -23.48
N ALA A 161 -10.66 5.21 -22.81
CA ALA A 161 -10.83 5.62 -21.43
C ALA A 161 -9.89 4.84 -20.49
N GLU A 162 -9.68 3.53 -20.73
CA GLU A 162 -8.71 2.72 -20.00
C GLU A 162 -7.27 3.16 -20.23
N VAL A 163 -6.90 3.49 -21.47
CA VAL A 163 -5.58 4.06 -21.81
C VAL A 163 -5.34 5.34 -21.00
N SER A 164 -6.30 6.27 -21.04
CA SER A 164 -6.20 7.56 -20.34
C SER A 164 -6.05 7.39 -18.82
N LYS A 165 -6.82 6.47 -18.22
CA LYS A 165 -6.70 6.13 -16.79
C LYS A 165 -5.32 5.54 -16.46
N THR A 166 -4.80 4.67 -17.32
CA THR A 166 -3.49 4.01 -17.11
C THR A 166 -2.34 5.01 -17.23
N VAL A 167 -2.40 5.92 -18.21
CA VAL A 167 -1.42 7.01 -18.36
C VAL A 167 -1.42 7.92 -17.13
N GLU A 168 -2.59 8.28 -16.62
CA GLU A 168 -2.70 9.11 -15.41
C GLU A 168 -2.17 8.39 -14.16
N ALA A 169 -2.43 7.08 -14.02
CA ALA A 169 -1.84 6.27 -12.95
C ALA A 169 -0.30 6.26 -13.05
N LYS A 170 0.24 6.06 -14.26
CA LYS A 170 1.69 6.10 -14.49
C LYS A 170 2.28 7.46 -14.12
N ARG A 171 1.64 8.56 -14.51
CA ARG A 171 2.08 9.92 -14.16
C ARG A 171 2.21 10.10 -12.65
N LYS A 172 1.22 9.65 -11.88
CA LYS A 172 1.24 9.73 -10.41
C LYS A 172 2.39 8.94 -9.82
N VAL A 173 2.57 7.70 -10.25
CA VAL A 173 3.66 6.81 -9.78
C VAL A 173 5.04 7.43 -10.06
N VAL A 174 5.26 7.92 -11.29
CA VAL A 174 6.52 8.56 -11.67
C VAL A 174 6.78 9.83 -10.86
N GLU A 175 5.77 10.66 -10.62
CA GLU A 175 5.93 11.86 -9.80
C GLU A 175 6.24 11.53 -8.33
N THR A 176 5.60 10.49 -7.78
CA THR A 176 5.90 10.02 -6.42
C THR A 176 7.33 9.51 -6.31
N GLU A 177 7.81 8.71 -7.27
CA GLU A 177 9.20 8.22 -7.27
C GLU A 177 10.20 9.36 -7.48
N ARG A 178 9.89 10.33 -8.35
CA ARG A 178 10.72 11.52 -8.54
C ARG A 178 10.84 12.31 -7.25
N ARG A 179 9.75 12.47 -6.50
CA ARG A 179 9.78 13.11 -5.17
C ARG A 179 10.63 12.31 -4.19
N ARG A 180 10.46 10.98 -4.12
CA ARG A 180 11.29 10.09 -3.29
C ARG A 180 12.79 10.28 -3.60
N LEU A 181 13.15 10.26 -4.88
CA LEU A 181 14.55 10.42 -5.31
C LEU A 181 15.10 11.82 -5.01
N ASN A 182 14.29 12.87 -5.16
CA ASN A 182 14.69 14.23 -4.78
C ASN A 182 14.88 14.34 -3.26
N ASP A 183 13.97 13.80 -2.47
CA ASP A 183 14.07 13.81 -1.01
C ASP A 183 15.31 13.02 -0.55
N LEU A 184 15.58 11.86 -1.18
CA LEU A 184 16.82 11.09 -0.98
C LEU A 184 18.08 11.85 -1.43
N GLY A 185 18.00 12.63 -2.51
CA GLY A 185 19.12 13.43 -3.02
C GLY A 185 19.43 14.66 -2.16
N VAL A 186 18.42 15.25 -1.53
CA VAL A 186 18.56 16.32 -0.52
C VAL A 186 19.09 15.73 0.80
N MET A 187 18.73 14.49 1.12
CA MET A 187 19.26 13.73 2.24
C MET A 187 20.59 13.08 1.86
N ILE A 188 21.68 13.86 1.76
CA ILE A 188 23.03 13.27 1.62
C ILE A 188 23.23 12.28 2.79
N PRO A 189 23.47 10.98 2.52
CA PRO A 189 23.73 10.00 3.57
C PRO A 189 24.84 10.49 4.51
N ALA A 190 24.67 10.29 5.82
CA ALA A 190 25.56 10.87 6.84
C ALA A 190 27.03 10.45 6.63
N ASP A 191 27.27 9.23 6.14
CA ASP A 191 28.58 8.72 5.77
C ASP A 191 29.23 9.50 4.61
N ARG A 192 28.46 9.89 3.59
CA ARG A 192 28.95 10.74 2.48
C ARG A 192 29.25 12.16 2.93
N VAL A 193 28.46 12.73 3.84
CA VAL A 193 28.75 14.04 4.45
C VAL A 193 30.04 13.96 5.26
N MET A 194 30.21 12.91 6.08
CA MET A 194 31.43 12.69 6.85
C MET A 194 32.66 12.50 5.95
N ALA A 195 32.53 11.77 4.84
CA ALA A 195 33.60 11.61 3.86
C ALA A 195 34.00 12.95 3.22
N LEU A 196 33.03 13.80 2.87
CA LEU A 196 33.30 15.15 2.35
C LEU A 196 34.01 16.03 3.39
N ILE A 197 33.58 15.98 4.66
CA ILE A 197 34.23 16.75 5.75
C ILE A 197 35.68 16.31 5.95
N LEU A 198 35.94 15.00 5.96
CA LEU A 198 37.29 14.45 6.09
C LEU A 198 38.16 14.86 4.89
N MET A 199 37.62 14.80 3.68
CA MET A 199 38.33 15.21 2.46
C MET A 199 38.70 16.69 2.48
N VAL A 200 37.76 17.57 2.87
CA VAL A 200 38.03 19.01 3.02
C VAL A 200 39.05 19.27 4.13
N SER A 201 38.94 18.59 5.27
CA SER A 201 39.89 18.72 6.38
C SER A 201 41.31 18.34 5.97
N GLU A 202 41.44 17.25 5.20
CA GLU A 202 42.75 16.81 4.70
C GLU A 202 43.30 17.77 3.63
N MET A 203 42.44 18.31 2.75
CA MET A 203 42.85 19.34 1.79
C MET A 203 43.36 20.61 2.48
N VAL A 204 42.67 21.08 3.52
CA VAL A 204 43.10 22.24 4.32
C VAL A 204 44.45 21.94 4.96
N LYS A 205 44.58 20.80 5.62
CA LYS A 205 45.84 20.38 6.26
C LYS A 205 47.00 20.31 5.28
N ALA A 206 46.79 19.68 4.12
CA ALA A 206 47.81 19.55 3.08
C ALA A 206 48.24 20.91 2.52
N ASN A 207 47.30 21.83 2.31
CA ASN A 207 47.61 23.16 1.79
C ASN A 207 48.31 24.05 2.83
N VAL A 208 47.89 24.02 4.09
CA VAL A 208 48.57 24.78 5.16
C VAL A 208 50.01 24.33 5.29
N LEU A 209 50.27 23.02 5.36
CA LEU A 209 51.63 22.49 5.45
C LEU A 209 52.47 22.73 4.19
N ARG A 210 51.84 22.94 3.03
CA ARG A 210 52.53 23.24 1.77
C ARG A 210 52.93 24.71 1.65
N TYR A 211 52.10 25.63 2.12
CA TYR A 211 52.28 27.07 1.87
C TYR A 211 52.74 27.86 3.11
N VAL A 212 52.59 27.32 4.32
CA VAL A 212 53.05 27.95 5.56
C VAL A 212 54.34 27.29 6.01
N SER A 213 55.40 28.08 6.12
CA SER A 213 56.75 27.58 6.43
C SER A 213 57.01 27.51 7.93
N ASP A 214 56.36 28.37 8.71
CA ASP A 214 56.50 28.41 10.16
C ASP A 214 55.62 27.33 10.81
N ALA A 215 56.24 26.53 11.68
CA ALA A 215 55.59 25.43 12.36
C ALA A 215 54.60 25.90 13.43
N GLU A 216 54.87 27.04 14.06
CA GLU A 216 53.99 27.61 15.08
C GLU A 216 52.73 28.21 14.43
N GLU A 217 52.91 28.99 13.36
CA GLU A 217 51.82 29.56 12.56
C GLU A 217 50.95 28.50 11.87
N SER A 218 51.57 27.46 11.29
CA SER A 218 50.85 26.32 10.70
C SER A 218 49.95 25.63 11.74
N ARG A 219 50.48 25.42 12.94
CA ARG A 219 49.74 24.77 14.03
C ARG A 219 48.59 25.64 14.51
N ALA A 220 48.80 26.95 14.65
CA ALA A 220 47.76 27.89 15.05
C ALA A 220 46.60 27.90 14.04
N LEU A 221 46.90 27.95 12.74
CA LEU A 221 45.90 27.94 11.67
C LEU A 221 45.08 26.65 11.65
N LEU A 222 45.71 25.48 11.74
CA LEU A 222 44.99 24.19 11.74
C LEU A 222 44.05 24.05 12.95
N VAL A 223 44.46 24.51 14.11
CA VAL A 223 43.62 24.50 15.32
C VAL A 223 42.43 25.44 15.15
N ALA A 224 42.65 26.65 14.61
CA ALA A 224 41.57 27.60 14.34
C ALA A 224 40.56 27.03 13.34
N THR A 225 41.01 26.49 12.20
CA THR A 225 40.12 25.91 11.19
C THR A 225 39.37 24.69 11.70
N SER A 226 40.00 23.84 12.52
CA SER A 226 39.32 22.70 13.14
C SER A 226 38.21 23.12 14.10
N ASN A 227 38.39 24.24 14.83
CA ASN A 227 37.36 24.77 15.72
C ASN A 227 36.20 25.40 14.93
N ASP A 228 36.48 26.07 13.82
CA ASP A 228 35.45 26.64 12.93
C ASP A 228 34.60 25.54 12.29
N ILE A 229 35.22 24.46 11.80
CA ILE A 229 34.50 23.30 11.26
C ILE A 229 33.60 22.70 12.35
N ARG A 230 34.10 22.51 13.57
CA ARG A 230 33.31 21.99 14.69
C ARG A 230 32.11 22.91 15.00
N ARG A 231 32.29 24.22 14.92
CA ARG A 231 31.21 25.20 15.14
C ARG A 231 30.11 25.06 14.08
N VAL A 232 30.47 25.01 12.79
CA VAL A 232 29.52 24.82 11.68
C VAL A 232 28.71 23.53 11.85
N LEU A 233 29.37 22.43 12.23
CA LEU A 233 28.70 21.15 12.47
C LEU A 233 27.75 21.20 13.67
N SER A 234 28.10 21.92 14.74
CA SER A 234 27.23 22.08 15.91
C SER A 234 26.00 22.95 15.64
N THR A 235 26.11 23.96 14.76
CA THR A 235 24.98 24.83 14.38
C THR A 235 24.03 24.20 13.37
N GLY A 236 24.51 23.30 12.50
CA GLY A 236 23.67 22.60 11.52
C GLY A 236 22.79 21.50 12.13
N ALA A 237 23.20 20.91 13.26
CA ALA A 237 22.44 19.84 13.93
C ALA A 237 21.19 20.32 14.70
N GLY A 238 21.05 21.63 14.96
CA GLY A 238 19.93 22.20 15.71
C GLY A 238 18.67 22.52 14.88
N GLY A 239 18.76 22.53 13.55
CA GLY A 239 17.65 22.94 12.67
C GLY A 239 16.71 21.81 12.23
N ALA A 240 17.00 20.55 12.57
CA ALA A 240 16.23 19.38 12.13
C ALA A 240 15.28 18.81 13.21
N ALA A 241 15.18 19.45 14.38
CA ALA A 241 14.36 18.98 15.51
C ALA A 241 13.06 19.77 15.73
N GLU A 242 12.77 20.80 14.93
CA GLU A 242 11.55 21.60 15.01
C GLU A 242 10.89 21.75 13.63
N SER A 243 10.22 20.69 13.16
CA SER A 243 9.17 20.76 12.13
C SER A 243 8.32 19.49 12.12
#